data_AF-A0A349VYL0-F1
#
_entry.id   AF-A0A349VYL0-F1
#
_cell.length_a   1.000
_cell.length_b   1.000
_cell.length_c   1.000
_cell.angle_alpha   90.00
_cell.angle_beta   90.00
_cell.angle_gamma   90.00
#
_symmetry.space_group_name_H-M   'P 1'
#
loop_
_entity.id
_entity.type
_entity.pdbx_description
1 polymer ?
#
loop_
_entity_poly.entity_id
_entity_poly.type
_entity_poly.pdbx_seq_one_letter_code
_entity_poly.pdbx_strand_id
1 'polypeptide(L)'
;MRKEQDKEQQVKSLFGRFKGELRDPAYVNVDFLVLLVDIIRPKHVHVLYQVDIQFLLGFLTAAPEELQCFQLYLKRVLAEKDFDQLISDTGIISYADFFYELKKRITERYLPFQPPKSTLQYLLNQVFYKPGDADWVAAIPQHQFDELFRVCQFETIYDDKTGFGMTEILYGLELLVQRITGRAMETDVNKMVPEFQNFDSPFIAIMREFTELNDRILQSEYKFISSDDLSYKQILVLHKQCESYIETAFDNSHRFGISIKVNQSLLRMRQQLERIREILSFLVIDHADEKRQKTIALGTTLIGYNSRKSNIRKLVGQSTQLLAYEITHHTAQTGEHYITSSKQEYWKMFRSACGGGLIVGVMCIVKLLLGKIHSSEFGHAFLYSMNYAIGFTFIYLLGATLATKQPAMTASALVNAIEQGISEQGDSKHRYWKFAELFARLFRSQFIAFIGNVVVAFPMSLFLVWVIQQLFQVNIASAKW
;
A
#
# COMPACT_ATOMS: atom_id res chain seq x y z
N MET A 1 14.86 -32.14 20.87
CA MET A 1 14.58 -33.50 21.38
C MET A 1 13.14 -33.72 21.85
N ARG A 2 12.66 -33.33 23.05
CA ARG A 2 11.26 -33.65 23.48
C ARG A 2 10.14 -33.11 22.56
N LYS A 3 10.30 -31.91 22.01
CA LYS A 3 9.33 -31.32 21.05
C LYS A 3 9.38 -31.96 19.66
N GLU A 4 10.55 -32.45 19.23
CA GLU A 4 10.70 -33.13 17.92
C GLU A 4 10.15 -34.55 17.97
N GLN A 5 10.37 -35.27 19.08
CA GLN A 5 9.78 -36.59 19.31
C GLN A 5 8.25 -36.56 19.32
N ASP A 6 7.66 -35.50 19.88
CA ASP A 6 6.21 -35.25 19.83
C ASP A 6 5.72 -35.03 18.39
N LYS A 7 6.43 -34.22 17.58
CA LYS A 7 6.07 -33.99 16.17
C LYS A 7 6.18 -35.25 15.31
N GLU A 8 7.23 -36.05 15.48
CA GLU A 8 7.39 -37.31 14.74
C GLU A 8 6.25 -38.29 15.05
N GLN A 9 5.85 -38.38 16.32
CA GLN A 9 4.71 -39.21 16.73
C GLN A 9 3.39 -38.70 16.14
N GLN A 10 3.20 -37.38 16.06
CA GLN A 10 2.04 -36.76 15.40
C GLN A 10 2.01 -37.08 13.90
N VAL A 11 3.13 -37.00 13.19
CA VAL A 11 3.23 -37.39 11.77
C VAL A 11 2.88 -38.86 11.59
N LYS A 12 3.47 -39.75 12.39
CA LYS A 12 3.19 -41.19 12.33
C LYS A 12 1.69 -41.48 12.56
N SER A 13 1.08 -40.82 13.53
CA SER A 13 -0.36 -40.94 13.79
C SER A 13 -1.21 -40.43 12.63
N LEU A 14 -0.80 -39.34 11.98
CA LEU A 14 -1.51 -38.76 10.83
C LEU A 14 -1.48 -39.71 9.62
N PHE A 15 -0.31 -40.25 9.28
CA PHE A 15 -0.16 -41.24 8.20
C PHE A 15 -0.96 -42.51 8.49
N GLY A 16 -0.98 -42.97 9.75
CA GLY A 16 -1.81 -44.11 10.15
C GLY A 16 -3.31 -43.83 9.98
N ARG A 17 -3.76 -42.62 10.32
CA ARG A 17 -5.17 -42.20 10.17
C ARG A 17 -5.62 -42.14 8.72
N PHE A 18 -4.79 -41.61 7.83
CA PHE A 18 -5.12 -41.42 6.40
C PHE A 18 -4.62 -42.57 5.50
N LYS A 19 -4.20 -43.70 6.07
CA LYS A 19 -3.57 -44.79 5.33
C LYS A 19 -4.49 -45.36 4.23
N GLY A 20 -5.79 -45.44 4.49
CA GLY A 20 -6.78 -45.89 3.52
C GLY A 20 -6.97 -44.89 2.38
N GLU A 21 -7.15 -43.62 2.73
CA GLU A 21 -7.37 -42.52 1.79
C GLU A 21 -6.15 -42.28 0.89
N LEU A 22 -4.93 -42.29 1.42
CA LEU A 22 -3.72 -42.08 0.62
C LEU A 22 -3.49 -43.19 -0.42
N ARG A 23 -3.97 -44.41 -0.12
CA ARG A 23 -3.93 -45.55 -1.04
C ARG A 23 -5.03 -45.49 -2.10
N ASP A 24 -6.13 -44.80 -1.83
CA ASP A 24 -7.22 -44.63 -2.78
C ASP A 24 -6.80 -43.70 -3.94
N PRO A 25 -6.80 -44.18 -5.19
CA PRO A 25 -6.50 -43.35 -6.36
C PRO A 25 -7.49 -42.19 -6.58
N ALA A 26 -8.72 -42.28 -6.05
CA ALA A 26 -9.73 -41.23 -6.14
C ALA A 26 -9.54 -40.11 -5.11
N TYR A 27 -8.67 -40.31 -4.10
CA TYR A 27 -8.47 -39.33 -3.05
C TYR A 27 -7.61 -38.16 -3.52
N VAL A 28 -8.25 -37.00 -3.62
CA VAL A 28 -7.67 -35.71 -4.04
C VAL A 28 -7.96 -34.58 -3.04
N ASN A 29 -8.50 -34.92 -1.86
CA ASN A 29 -8.81 -33.93 -0.83
C ASN A 29 -7.52 -33.45 -0.14
N VAL A 30 -7.50 -32.19 0.30
CA VAL A 30 -6.32 -31.51 0.87
C VAL A 30 -6.23 -31.63 2.39
N ASP A 31 -7.23 -32.21 3.07
CA ASP A 31 -7.29 -32.33 4.53
C ASP A 31 -6.00 -32.92 5.13
N PHE A 32 -5.43 -33.94 4.47
CA PHE A 32 -4.15 -34.52 4.89
C PHE A 32 -3.01 -33.50 4.88
N LEU A 33 -2.86 -32.71 3.79
CA LEU A 33 -1.83 -31.68 3.69
C LEU A 33 -2.03 -30.55 4.70
N VAL A 34 -3.29 -30.15 4.93
CA VAL A 34 -3.63 -29.13 5.93
C VAL A 34 -3.13 -29.57 7.31
N LEU A 35 -3.46 -30.81 7.72
CA LEU A 35 -3.03 -31.34 9.01
C LEU A 35 -1.51 -31.55 9.09
N LEU A 36 -0.87 -31.97 8.00
CA LEU A 36 0.59 -32.12 7.95
C LEU A 36 1.29 -30.77 8.12
N VAL A 37 0.84 -29.74 7.41
CA VAL A 37 1.39 -28.38 7.53
C VAL A 37 1.09 -27.78 8.89
N ASP A 38 -0.06 -28.06 9.49
CA ASP A 38 -0.39 -27.66 10.87
C ASP A 38 0.61 -28.22 11.90
N ILE A 39 1.13 -29.44 11.72
CA ILE A 39 2.17 -30.04 12.59
C ILE A 39 3.51 -29.30 12.44
N ILE A 40 3.85 -28.92 11.21
CA ILE A 40 5.10 -28.21 10.91
C ILE A 40 5.03 -26.77 11.44
N ARG A 41 3.89 -26.10 11.23
CA ARG A 41 3.67 -24.68 11.50
C ARG A 41 4.08 -24.30 12.93
N PRO A 42 4.98 -23.31 13.12
CA PRO A 42 5.33 -22.84 14.44
C PRO A 42 4.16 -22.09 15.09
N LYS A 43 3.99 -22.29 16.41
CA LYS A 43 2.98 -21.56 17.20
C LYS A 43 3.33 -20.08 17.37
N HIS A 44 4.62 -19.74 17.38
CA HIS A 44 5.14 -18.38 17.44
C HIS A 44 6.26 -18.20 16.41
N VAL A 45 6.11 -17.22 15.53
CA VAL A 45 7.15 -16.83 14.56
C VAL A 45 7.95 -15.70 15.19
N HIS A 46 9.20 -15.98 15.59
CA HIS A 46 10.16 -14.96 16.02
C HIS A 46 11.23 -14.79 14.94
N VAL A 47 11.79 -13.58 14.82
CA VAL A 47 12.71 -13.13 13.75
C VAL A 47 13.96 -14.01 13.57
N LEU A 48 14.31 -14.85 14.56
CA LEU A 48 15.50 -15.72 14.57
C LEU A 48 15.17 -17.22 14.61
N TYR A 49 13.90 -17.60 14.39
CA TYR A 49 13.49 -19.01 14.52
C TYR A 49 13.61 -19.74 13.18
N GLN A 50 14.55 -20.68 13.09
CA GLN A 50 14.60 -21.64 11.98
C GLN A 50 13.53 -22.72 12.18
N VAL A 51 12.80 -23.04 11.10
CA VAL A 51 11.85 -24.16 11.12
C VAL A 51 12.56 -25.40 10.59
N ASP A 52 12.66 -26.41 11.44
CA ASP A 52 13.24 -27.71 11.08
C ASP A 52 12.15 -28.70 10.67
N ILE A 53 12.33 -29.34 9.51
CA ILE A 53 11.48 -30.43 8.98
C ILE A 53 12.21 -31.77 8.94
N GLN A 54 13.40 -31.90 9.54
CA GLN A 54 14.17 -33.14 9.53
C GLN A 54 13.40 -34.33 10.12
N PHE A 55 12.54 -34.10 11.12
CA PHE A 55 11.68 -35.15 11.69
C PHE A 55 10.74 -35.78 10.66
N LEU A 56 10.22 -34.98 9.70
CA LEU A 56 9.36 -35.47 8.63
C LEU A 56 10.18 -36.25 7.59
N LEU A 57 11.35 -35.74 7.23
CA LEU A 57 12.26 -36.40 6.29
C LEU A 57 12.74 -37.75 6.83
N GLY A 58 13.10 -37.80 8.12
CA GLY A 58 13.46 -39.03 8.83
C GLY A 58 12.32 -40.06 8.84
N PHE A 59 11.08 -39.62 9.10
CA PHE A 59 9.92 -40.51 9.03
C PHE A 59 9.69 -41.06 7.62
N LEU A 60 9.68 -40.21 6.59
CA LEU A 60 9.44 -40.60 5.20
C LEU A 60 10.51 -41.58 4.69
N THR A 61 11.77 -41.37 5.07
CA THR A 61 12.87 -42.26 4.67
C THR A 61 12.85 -43.61 5.41
N ALA A 62 12.37 -43.64 6.65
CA ALA A 62 12.21 -44.87 7.42
C ALA A 62 10.98 -45.71 7.03
N ALA A 63 10.00 -45.11 6.34
CA ALA A 63 8.70 -45.71 6.04
C ALA A 63 8.41 -45.72 4.52
N PRO A 64 8.98 -46.67 3.75
CA PRO A 64 8.93 -46.64 2.28
C PRO A 64 7.52 -46.82 1.68
N GLU A 65 6.65 -47.61 2.33
CA GLU A 65 5.24 -47.74 1.89
C GLU A 65 4.48 -46.42 2.02
N GLU A 66 4.63 -45.76 3.17
CA GLU A 66 4.02 -44.46 3.47
C GLU A 66 4.55 -43.38 2.52
N LEU A 67 5.85 -43.37 2.24
CA LEU A 67 6.48 -42.49 1.27
C LEU A 67 5.88 -42.67 -0.13
N GLN A 68 5.75 -43.91 -0.60
CA GLN A 68 5.16 -44.18 -1.92
C GLN A 68 3.71 -43.68 -2.02
N CYS A 69 2.91 -43.91 -0.97
CA CYS A 69 1.54 -43.40 -0.92
C CYS A 69 1.51 -41.86 -0.94
N PHE A 70 2.41 -41.21 -0.21
CA PHE A 70 2.52 -39.76 -0.17
C PHE A 70 2.94 -39.16 -1.52
N GLN A 71 3.93 -39.76 -2.19
CA GLN A 71 4.36 -39.35 -3.53
C GLN A 71 3.21 -39.41 -4.54
N LEU A 72 2.48 -40.53 -4.58
CA LEU A 72 1.35 -40.70 -5.49
C LEU A 72 0.23 -39.71 -5.19
N TYR A 73 -0.06 -39.48 -3.91
CA TYR A 73 -1.04 -38.48 -3.49
C TYR A 73 -0.64 -37.05 -3.90
N LEU A 74 0.62 -36.66 -3.68
CA LEU A 74 1.12 -35.35 -4.09
C LEU A 74 1.01 -35.16 -5.61
N LYS A 75 1.37 -36.17 -6.40
CA LYS A 75 1.21 -36.13 -7.87
C LYS A 75 -0.25 -35.90 -8.25
N ARG A 76 -1.21 -36.60 -7.63
CA ARG A 76 -2.64 -36.40 -7.90
C ARG A 76 -3.16 -35.02 -7.53
N VAL A 77 -2.73 -34.49 -6.38
CA VAL A 77 -3.22 -33.21 -5.86
C VAL A 77 -2.62 -32.01 -6.60
N LEU A 78 -1.39 -32.13 -7.09
CA LEU A 78 -0.69 -31.07 -7.82
C LEU A 78 -0.86 -31.15 -9.35
N ALA A 79 -1.39 -32.26 -9.88
CA ALA A 79 -1.62 -32.43 -11.31
C ALA A 79 -2.50 -31.31 -11.88
N GLU A 80 -2.01 -30.69 -12.97
CA GLU A 80 -2.72 -29.71 -13.81
C GLU A 80 -3.42 -28.61 -12.99
N LYS A 81 -2.71 -28.08 -11.99
CA LYS A 81 -3.20 -26.96 -11.19
C LYS A 81 -2.78 -25.62 -11.79
N ASP A 82 -3.74 -24.88 -12.33
CA ASP A 82 -3.50 -23.54 -12.87
C ASP A 82 -2.94 -22.61 -11.77
N PHE A 83 -1.90 -21.85 -12.10
CA PHE A 83 -1.26 -20.91 -11.19
C PHE A 83 -0.90 -19.56 -11.83
N ASP A 84 -1.27 -19.34 -13.09
CA ASP A 84 -1.18 -18.04 -13.77
C ASP A 84 -1.77 -16.89 -12.93
N GLN A 85 -2.92 -17.08 -12.28
CA GLN A 85 -3.57 -16.07 -11.43
C GLN A 85 -2.80 -15.79 -10.12
N LEU A 86 -2.00 -16.74 -9.64
CA LEU A 86 -1.08 -16.49 -8.53
C LEU A 86 0.02 -15.51 -8.94
N ILE A 87 0.44 -15.56 -10.20
CA ILE A 87 1.43 -14.65 -10.78
C ILE A 87 0.79 -13.30 -11.09
N SER A 88 -0.34 -13.28 -11.80
CA SER A 88 -0.87 -12.07 -12.45
C SER A 88 -1.84 -11.22 -11.60
N ASP A 89 -2.52 -11.84 -10.62
CA ASP A 89 -3.59 -11.20 -9.84
C ASP A 89 -3.35 -11.23 -8.32
N THR A 90 -2.73 -12.29 -7.79
CA THR A 90 -2.68 -12.51 -6.35
C THR A 90 -1.78 -11.50 -5.62
N GLY A 91 -2.41 -10.74 -4.73
CA GLY A 91 -1.76 -9.72 -3.90
C GLY A 91 -1.46 -8.40 -4.61
N ILE A 92 -1.90 -8.25 -5.87
CA ILE A 92 -1.78 -7.01 -6.65
C ILE A 92 -3.02 -6.13 -6.43
N ILE A 93 -2.83 -4.81 -6.41
CA ILE A 93 -3.91 -3.82 -6.33
C ILE A 93 -4.93 -4.03 -7.47
N SER A 94 -6.22 -4.01 -7.14
CA SER A 94 -7.31 -4.32 -8.08
C SER A 94 -7.61 -3.17 -9.05
N TYR A 95 -8.47 -3.42 -10.04
CA TYR A 95 -8.95 -2.38 -10.97
C TYR A 95 -9.91 -1.38 -10.31
N ALA A 96 -10.53 -1.79 -9.21
CA ALA A 96 -11.60 -1.04 -8.57
C ALA A 96 -11.06 0.15 -7.76
N ASP A 97 -11.93 1.14 -7.53
CA ASP A 97 -11.60 2.30 -6.71
C ASP A 97 -11.04 1.88 -5.35
N PHE A 98 -10.10 2.67 -4.81
CA PHE A 98 -9.42 2.39 -3.55
C PHE A 98 -10.37 1.94 -2.42
N PHE A 99 -11.53 2.60 -2.29
CA PHE A 99 -12.53 2.25 -1.29
C PHE A 99 -13.18 0.88 -1.50
N TYR A 100 -13.41 0.50 -2.76
CA TYR A 100 -13.89 -0.84 -3.08
C TYR A 100 -12.83 -1.89 -2.71
N GLU A 101 -11.56 -1.64 -3.04
CA GLU A 101 -10.49 -2.58 -2.69
C GLU A 101 -10.30 -2.71 -1.17
N LEU A 102 -10.34 -1.58 -0.45
CA LEU A 102 -10.30 -1.58 1.00
C LEU A 102 -11.45 -2.42 1.57
N LYS A 103 -12.69 -2.19 1.09
CA LYS A 103 -13.86 -2.98 1.48
C LYS A 103 -13.69 -4.46 1.13
N LYS A 104 -13.18 -4.78 -0.06
CA LYS A 104 -12.92 -6.15 -0.52
C LYS A 104 -11.96 -6.87 0.42
N ARG A 105 -10.78 -6.29 0.70
CA ARG A 105 -9.77 -6.90 1.58
C ARG A 105 -10.26 -7.03 3.03
N ILE A 106 -11.10 -6.11 3.51
CA ILE A 106 -11.76 -6.21 4.83
C ILE A 106 -12.75 -7.38 4.83
N THR A 107 -13.60 -7.49 3.81
CA THR A 107 -14.56 -8.60 3.67
C THR A 107 -13.84 -9.94 3.57
N GLU A 108 -12.80 -10.04 2.76
CA GLU A 108 -12.00 -11.27 2.58
C GLU A 108 -11.30 -11.74 3.86
N ARG A 109 -11.10 -10.84 4.84
CA ARG A 109 -10.59 -11.22 6.16
C ARG A 109 -11.62 -12.00 6.97
N TYR A 110 -12.92 -11.76 6.76
CA TYR A 110 -14.02 -12.44 7.45
C TYR A 110 -14.60 -13.58 6.63
N LEU A 111 -14.70 -13.40 5.31
CA LEU A 111 -15.22 -14.39 4.37
C LEU A 111 -14.19 -14.55 3.23
N PRO A 112 -13.22 -15.46 3.38
CA PRO A 112 -12.17 -15.66 2.39
C PRO A 112 -12.76 -16.05 1.03
N PHE A 113 -12.24 -15.44 -0.03
CA PHE A 113 -12.56 -15.88 -1.39
C PHE A 113 -12.06 -17.31 -1.63
N GLN A 114 -12.94 -18.17 -2.14
CA GLN A 114 -12.62 -19.55 -2.46
C GLN A 114 -12.44 -19.72 -3.99
N PRO A 115 -11.20 -19.84 -4.48
CA PRO A 115 -10.94 -20.04 -5.89
C PRO A 115 -11.36 -21.46 -6.35
N PRO A 116 -11.42 -21.71 -7.68
CA PRO A 116 -11.79 -23.02 -8.21
C PRO A 116 -10.82 -24.11 -7.75
N LYS A 117 -11.33 -25.33 -7.51
CA LYS A 117 -10.52 -26.48 -7.08
C LYS A 117 -9.44 -26.90 -8.09
N SER A 118 -9.56 -26.50 -9.35
CA SER A 118 -8.55 -26.70 -10.39
C SER A 118 -7.31 -25.82 -10.20
N THR A 119 -7.37 -24.78 -9.36
CA THR A 119 -6.25 -23.84 -9.21
C THR A 119 -5.28 -24.25 -8.10
N LEU A 120 -4.01 -23.91 -8.25
CA LEU A 120 -3.02 -24.00 -7.17
C LEU A 120 -3.38 -23.04 -6.04
N GLN A 121 -4.02 -21.90 -6.35
CA GLN A 121 -4.49 -20.95 -5.36
C GLN A 121 -5.46 -21.59 -4.36
N TYR A 122 -6.34 -22.49 -4.81
CA TYR A 122 -7.23 -23.24 -3.91
C TYR A 122 -6.43 -24.05 -2.89
N LEU A 123 -5.46 -24.82 -3.38
CA LEU A 123 -4.60 -25.64 -2.52
C LEU A 123 -3.85 -24.78 -1.51
N LEU A 124 -3.21 -23.70 -1.96
CA LEU A 124 -2.46 -22.80 -1.09
C LEU A 124 -3.37 -22.11 -0.06
N ASN A 125 -4.63 -21.80 -0.39
CA ASN A 125 -5.58 -21.23 0.57
C ASN A 125 -5.98 -22.19 1.68
N GLN A 126 -6.08 -23.48 1.38
CA GLN A 126 -6.42 -24.47 2.39
C GLN A 126 -5.20 -24.82 3.24
N VAL A 127 -4.06 -25.06 2.60
CA VAL A 127 -2.83 -25.54 3.26
C VAL A 127 -2.10 -24.42 4.00
N PHE A 128 -1.91 -23.27 3.35
CA PHE A 128 -1.20 -22.10 3.89
C PHE A 128 -2.17 -20.94 4.17
N TYR A 129 -3.15 -21.20 5.04
CA TYR A 129 -4.26 -20.28 5.30
C TYR A 129 -3.90 -19.06 6.17
N LYS A 130 -2.72 -19.01 6.81
CA LYS A 130 -2.32 -17.89 7.67
C LYS A 130 -1.39 -16.91 6.94
N PRO A 131 -1.54 -15.58 7.13
CA PRO A 131 -0.66 -14.61 6.48
C PRO A 131 0.83 -14.76 6.81
N GLY A 132 1.15 -15.25 8.01
CA GLY A 132 2.52 -15.51 8.44
C GLY A 132 3.10 -16.84 7.94
N ASP A 133 2.35 -17.60 7.12
CA ASP A 133 2.83 -18.89 6.63
C ASP A 133 4.05 -18.75 5.72
N ALA A 134 4.07 -17.71 4.88
CA ALA A 134 5.22 -17.38 4.05
C ALA A 134 6.50 -17.16 4.86
N ASP A 135 6.42 -16.56 6.06
CA ASP A 135 7.60 -16.19 6.83
C ASP A 135 8.29 -17.43 7.43
N TRP A 136 7.53 -18.43 7.88
CA TRP A 136 8.12 -19.65 8.44
C TRP A 136 8.55 -20.65 7.36
N VAL A 137 7.85 -20.69 6.22
CA VAL A 137 8.26 -21.49 5.06
C VAL A 137 9.63 -21.01 4.56
N ALA A 138 9.83 -19.69 4.47
CA ALA A 138 11.12 -19.10 4.10
C ALA A 138 12.23 -19.34 5.14
N ALA A 139 11.88 -19.72 6.37
CA ALA A 139 12.83 -20.02 7.45
C ALA A 139 13.28 -21.49 7.49
N ILE A 140 12.77 -22.35 6.60
CA ILE A 140 13.24 -23.73 6.45
C ILE A 140 14.60 -23.72 5.73
N PRO A 141 15.61 -24.45 6.23
CA PRO A 141 16.90 -24.55 5.54
C PRO A 141 16.80 -25.13 4.13
N GLN A 142 17.51 -24.53 3.17
CA GLN A 142 17.48 -24.93 1.75
C GLN A 142 17.77 -26.42 1.52
N HIS A 143 18.74 -26.99 2.26
CA HIS A 143 19.09 -28.41 2.14
C HIS A 143 17.93 -29.35 2.49
N GLN A 144 17.02 -28.95 3.38
CA GLN A 144 15.85 -29.75 3.73
C GLN A 144 14.77 -29.67 2.65
N PHE A 145 14.63 -28.53 1.97
CA PHE A 145 13.79 -28.45 0.77
C PHE A 145 14.34 -29.30 -0.36
N ASP A 146 15.66 -29.27 -0.59
CA ASP A 146 16.31 -30.12 -1.58
C ASP A 146 16.10 -31.62 -1.28
N GLU A 147 16.23 -32.02 -0.01
CA GLU A 147 15.98 -33.39 0.43
C GLU A 147 14.51 -33.77 0.26
N LEU A 148 13.57 -32.90 0.67
CA LEU A 148 12.14 -33.11 0.48
C LEU A 148 11.78 -33.27 -1.00
N PHE A 149 12.33 -32.42 -1.86
CA PHE A 149 12.12 -32.46 -3.31
C PHE A 149 12.56 -33.81 -3.90
N ARG A 150 13.75 -34.28 -3.48
CA ARG A 150 14.30 -35.58 -3.90
C ARG A 150 13.47 -36.75 -3.38
N VAL A 151 13.13 -36.75 -2.09
CA VAL A 151 12.36 -37.81 -1.43
C VAL A 151 10.96 -37.92 -2.04
N CYS A 152 10.32 -36.79 -2.34
CA CYS A 152 9.00 -36.77 -2.99
C CYS A 152 9.03 -37.08 -4.50
N GLN A 153 10.21 -37.26 -5.09
CA GLN A 153 10.39 -37.48 -6.54
C GLN A 153 9.65 -36.43 -7.39
N PHE A 154 9.78 -35.16 -7.01
CA PHE A 154 9.25 -34.08 -7.83
C PHE A 154 10.08 -33.90 -9.10
N GLU A 155 9.40 -33.58 -10.19
CA GLU A 155 10.03 -33.14 -11.44
C GLU A 155 10.21 -31.63 -11.40
N THR A 156 11.26 -31.13 -12.05
CA THR A 156 11.46 -29.68 -12.15
C THR A 156 10.49 -29.11 -13.19
N ILE A 157 10.09 -27.84 -13.04
CA ILE A 157 9.24 -27.16 -14.04
C ILE A 157 9.88 -27.10 -15.44
N TYR A 158 11.20 -27.30 -15.52
CA TYR A 158 12.00 -27.25 -16.74
C TYR A 158 12.10 -28.61 -17.44
N ASP A 159 11.90 -29.69 -16.69
CA ASP A 159 11.98 -31.07 -17.18
C ASP A 159 10.57 -31.70 -17.39
N ASP A 160 9.52 -30.96 -17.05
CA ASP A 160 8.13 -31.31 -17.32
C ASP A 160 7.89 -31.44 -18.83
N LYS A 161 7.63 -32.68 -19.27
CA LYS A 161 7.40 -33.00 -20.69
C LYS A 161 6.15 -32.35 -21.26
N THR A 162 5.17 -32.01 -20.43
CA THR A 162 3.96 -31.32 -20.89
C THR A 162 4.21 -29.83 -21.12
N GLY A 163 5.24 -29.26 -20.48
CA GLY A 163 5.53 -27.83 -20.49
C GLY A 163 4.45 -26.98 -19.80
N PHE A 164 3.52 -27.61 -19.07
CA PHE A 164 2.39 -26.93 -18.45
C PHE A 164 2.86 -25.85 -17.47
N GLY A 165 3.80 -26.20 -16.58
CA GLY A 165 4.31 -25.26 -15.59
C GLY A 165 4.95 -24.01 -16.22
N MET A 166 5.72 -24.17 -17.30
CA MET A 166 6.30 -23.01 -17.97
C MET A 166 5.25 -22.19 -18.73
N THR A 167 4.27 -22.85 -19.33
CA THR A 167 3.18 -22.18 -20.04
C THR A 167 2.38 -21.27 -19.10
N GLU A 168 2.10 -21.73 -17.88
CA GLU A 168 1.44 -20.94 -16.83
C GLU A 168 2.28 -19.71 -16.41
N ILE A 169 3.61 -19.86 -16.30
CA ILE A 169 4.53 -18.75 -16.01
C ILE A 169 4.47 -17.70 -17.11
N LEU A 170 4.61 -18.14 -18.37
CA LEU A 170 4.62 -17.29 -19.53
C LEU A 170 3.28 -16.55 -19.70
N TYR A 171 2.16 -17.25 -19.52
CA TYR A 171 0.83 -16.64 -19.56
C TYR A 171 0.64 -15.61 -18.45
N GLY A 172 1.07 -15.92 -17.21
CA GLY A 172 1.03 -14.99 -16.09
C GLY A 172 1.85 -13.71 -16.35
N LEU A 173 3.04 -13.85 -16.92
CA LEU A 173 3.89 -12.72 -17.31
C LEU A 173 3.29 -11.91 -18.47
N GLU A 174 2.77 -12.56 -19.51
CA GLU A 174 2.11 -11.92 -20.66
C GLU A 174 0.96 -11.03 -20.19
N LEU A 175 0.10 -11.56 -19.29
CA LEU A 175 -0.99 -10.80 -18.69
C LEU A 175 -0.51 -9.58 -17.90
N LEU A 176 0.58 -9.73 -17.13
CA LEU A 176 1.16 -8.61 -16.38
C LEU A 176 1.67 -7.52 -17.32
N VAL A 177 2.42 -7.90 -18.35
CA VAL A 177 2.99 -6.99 -19.35
C VAL A 177 1.88 -6.25 -20.11
N GLN A 178 0.87 -6.96 -20.61
CA GLN A 178 -0.28 -6.33 -21.28
C GLN A 178 -1.03 -5.35 -20.37
N ARG A 179 -1.23 -5.71 -19.09
CA ARG A 179 -1.92 -4.84 -18.13
C ARG A 179 -1.12 -3.57 -17.84
N ILE A 180 0.19 -3.64 -17.61
CA ILE A 180 0.99 -2.43 -17.37
C ILE A 180 1.02 -1.53 -18.60
N THR A 181 1.08 -2.09 -19.81
CA THR A 181 1.06 -1.33 -21.06
C THR A 181 -0.28 -0.64 -21.25
N GLY A 182 -1.40 -1.35 -21.08
CA GLY A 182 -2.72 -0.74 -21.15
C GLY A 182 -2.91 0.40 -20.14
N ARG A 183 -2.39 0.25 -18.92
CA ARG A 183 -2.47 1.30 -17.89
C ARG A 183 -1.59 2.51 -18.15
N ALA A 184 -0.37 2.30 -18.64
CA ALA A 184 0.52 3.40 -19.01
C ALA A 184 -0.09 4.28 -20.11
N MET A 185 -0.89 3.69 -20.99
CA MET A 185 -1.53 4.39 -22.12
C MET A 185 -2.82 5.14 -21.74
N GLU A 186 -3.32 5.01 -20.51
CA GLU A 186 -4.45 5.82 -20.06
C GLU A 186 -4.06 7.30 -19.99
N THR A 187 -4.93 8.18 -20.50
CA THR A 187 -4.66 9.63 -20.60
C THR A 187 -4.19 10.25 -19.27
N ASP A 188 -4.79 9.84 -18.16
CA ASP A 188 -4.49 10.36 -16.83
C ASP A 188 -3.11 9.92 -16.30
N VAL A 189 -2.60 8.77 -16.75
CA VAL A 189 -1.26 8.28 -16.42
C VAL A 189 -0.24 8.84 -17.42
N ASN A 190 -0.56 8.78 -18.71
CA ASN A 190 0.33 9.23 -19.79
C ASN A 190 0.70 10.72 -19.67
N LYS A 191 -0.22 11.57 -19.21
CA LYS A 191 0.07 13.00 -18.97
C LYS A 191 1.13 13.26 -17.89
N MET A 192 1.40 12.29 -17.01
CA MET A 192 2.37 12.45 -15.92
C MET A 192 3.82 12.42 -16.43
N VAL A 193 4.07 11.85 -17.61
CA VAL A 193 5.40 11.87 -18.23
C VAL A 193 5.28 12.24 -19.71
N PRO A 194 5.15 13.55 -20.03
CA PRO A 194 4.89 14.03 -21.38
C PRO A 194 5.93 13.62 -22.43
N GLU A 195 7.17 13.39 -21.99
CA GLU A 195 8.31 12.99 -22.82
C GLU A 195 8.08 11.65 -23.55
N PHE A 196 7.18 10.80 -23.04
CA PHE A 196 6.86 9.48 -23.60
C PHE A 196 5.44 9.39 -24.17
N GLN A 197 4.81 10.51 -24.55
CA GLN A 197 3.42 10.54 -25.03
C GLN A 197 3.15 9.81 -26.36
N ASN A 198 4.19 9.38 -27.10
CA ASN A 198 4.10 8.76 -28.43
C ASN A 198 4.55 7.28 -28.45
N PHE A 199 4.82 6.74 -29.65
CA PHE A 199 5.28 5.35 -29.88
C PHE A 199 6.61 4.97 -29.19
N ASP A 200 7.29 5.93 -28.54
CA ASP A 200 8.53 5.72 -27.80
C ASP A 200 8.31 5.29 -26.34
N SER A 201 7.09 4.86 -25.98
CA SER A 201 6.80 4.38 -24.63
C SER A 201 7.56 3.08 -24.32
N PRO A 202 8.33 3.01 -23.21
CA PRO A 202 9.03 1.79 -22.82
C PRO A 202 8.07 0.62 -22.55
N PHE A 203 6.81 0.91 -22.20
CA PHE A 203 5.79 -0.11 -21.99
C PHE A 203 5.31 -0.78 -23.30
N ILE A 204 5.33 -0.06 -24.43
CA ILE A 204 5.03 -0.66 -25.72
C ILE A 204 6.21 -1.53 -26.16
N ALA A 205 7.45 -1.03 -25.96
CA ALA A 205 8.66 -1.76 -26.30
C ALA A 205 8.80 -3.07 -25.50
N ILE A 206 8.63 -3.03 -24.17
CA ILE A 206 8.71 -4.25 -23.34
C ILE A 206 7.65 -5.27 -23.72
N MET A 207 6.44 -4.83 -24.11
CA MET A 207 5.38 -5.72 -24.57
C MET A 207 5.78 -6.45 -25.84
N ARG A 208 6.30 -5.74 -26.85
CA ARG A 208 6.74 -6.37 -28.12
C ARG A 208 7.85 -7.39 -27.88
N GLU A 209 8.90 -6.98 -27.17
CA GLU A 209 10.03 -7.87 -26.85
C GLU A 209 9.61 -9.09 -26.03
N PHE A 210 8.68 -8.90 -25.09
CA PHE A 210 8.17 -10.00 -24.28
C PHE A 210 7.33 -10.97 -25.10
N THR A 211 6.42 -10.48 -25.95
CA THR A 211 5.61 -11.33 -26.84
C THR A 211 6.50 -12.16 -27.77
N GLU A 212 7.54 -11.55 -28.37
CA GLU A 212 8.49 -12.26 -29.22
C GLU A 212 9.28 -13.34 -28.45
N LEU A 213 9.73 -13.02 -27.22
CA LEU A 213 10.39 -14.00 -26.35
C LEU A 213 9.44 -15.15 -25.98
N ASN A 214 8.19 -14.82 -25.64
CA ASN A 214 7.17 -15.77 -25.22
C ASN A 214 6.89 -16.79 -26.34
N ASP A 215 6.61 -16.32 -27.56
CA ASP A 215 6.39 -17.17 -28.73
C ASP A 215 7.58 -18.09 -29.00
N ARG A 216 8.81 -17.57 -28.88
CA ARG A 216 10.04 -18.34 -29.07
C ARG A 216 10.19 -19.45 -28.02
N ILE A 217 9.91 -19.18 -26.75
CA ILE A 217 9.99 -20.20 -25.69
C ILE A 217 8.89 -21.25 -25.87
N LEU A 218 7.67 -20.84 -26.24
CA LEU A 218 6.56 -21.76 -26.49
C LEU A 218 6.83 -22.70 -27.67
N GLN A 219 7.54 -22.25 -28.70
CA GLN A 219 7.90 -23.07 -29.87
C GLN A 219 9.17 -23.91 -29.67
N SER A 220 10.02 -23.55 -28.70
CA SER A 220 11.26 -24.28 -28.40
C SER A 220 11.01 -25.64 -27.77
N GLU A 221 11.90 -26.61 -28.02
CA GLU A 221 11.94 -27.90 -27.32
C GLU A 221 12.24 -27.69 -25.83
N TYR A 222 13.21 -26.83 -25.53
CA TYR A 222 13.53 -26.42 -24.16
C TYR A 222 12.78 -25.14 -23.81
N LYS A 223 11.96 -25.21 -22.75
CA LYS A 223 11.10 -24.09 -22.31
C LYS A 223 11.84 -23.07 -21.42
N PHE A 224 13.14 -22.88 -21.60
CA PHE A 224 13.92 -21.91 -20.82
C PHE A 224 15.00 -21.28 -21.72
N ILE A 225 15.59 -20.18 -21.23
CA ILE A 225 16.64 -19.43 -21.91
C ILE A 225 17.88 -19.31 -21.01
N SER A 226 19.01 -18.90 -21.58
CA SER A 226 20.22 -18.55 -20.80
C SER A 226 20.22 -17.06 -20.46
N SER A 227 20.97 -16.68 -19.43
CA SER A 227 21.18 -15.27 -19.06
C SER A 227 21.86 -14.47 -20.17
N ASP A 228 22.54 -15.13 -21.10
CA ASP A 228 23.17 -14.49 -22.25
C ASP A 228 22.22 -14.14 -23.39
N ASP A 229 20.97 -14.58 -23.32
CA ASP A 229 19.94 -14.31 -24.32
C ASP A 229 19.72 -12.80 -24.52
N LEU A 230 19.75 -12.37 -25.80
CA LEU A 230 19.65 -10.96 -26.16
C LEU A 230 18.29 -10.36 -25.80
N SER A 231 17.19 -11.07 -26.08
CA SER A 231 15.83 -10.62 -25.76
C SER A 231 15.65 -10.49 -24.25
N TYR A 232 16.20 -11.43 -23.47
CA TYR A 232 16.19 -11.35 -22.01
C TYR A 232 16.90 -10.09 -21.49
N LYS A 233 18.12 -9.82 -21.95
CA LYS A 233 18.88 -8.62 -21.58
C LYS A 233 18.13 -7.34 -21.98
N GLN A 234 17.52 -7.33 -23.17
CA GLN A 234 16.72 -6.21 -23.65
C GLN A 234 15.49 -5.96 -22.78
N ILE A 235 14.75 -7.01 -22.39
CA ILE A 235 13.61 -6.91 -21.47
C ILE A 235 14.03 -6.34 -20.12
N LEU A 236 15.20 -6.71 -19.59
CA LEU A 236 15.72 -6.12 -18.34
C LEU A 236 16.01 -4.62 -18.45
N VAL A 237 16.55 -4.17 -19.58
CA VAL A 237 16.77 -2.74 -19.85
C VAL A 237 15.44 -2.00 -19.93
N LEU A 238 14.48 -2.53 -20.70
CA LEU A 238 13.15 -1.95 -20.86
C LEU A 238 12.36 -1.93 -19.54
N HIS A 239 12.48 -2.99 -18.73
CA HIS A 239 11.91 -3.05 -17.40
C HIS A 239 12.40 -1.90 -16.52
N LYS A 240 13.71 -1.63 -16.51
CA LYS A 240 14.29 -0.50 -15.78
C LYS A 240 13.81 0.85 -16.32
N GLN A 241 13.59 0.98 -17.62
CA GLN A 241 12.99 2.19 -18.21
C GLN A 241 11.54 2.37 -17.78
N CYS A 242 10.75 1.29 -17.70
CA CYS A 242 9.39 1.31 -17.14
C CYS A 242 9.39 1.70 -15.66
N GLU A 243 10.34 1.19 -14.85
CA GLU A 243 10.50 1.64 -13.45
C GLU A 243 10.80 3.13 -13.38
N SER A 244 11.76 3.61 -14.19
CA SER A 244 12.12 5.03 -14.26
C SER A 244 10.94 5.90 -14.67
N TYR A 245 10.11 5.45 -15.61
CA TYR A 245 8.88 6.16 -15.99
C TYR A 245 7.96 6.36 -14.79
N ILE A 246 7.76 5.31 -13.97
CA ILE A 246 6.88 5.38 -12.80
C ILE A 246 7.45 6.34 -11.76
N GLU A 247 8.76 6.32 -11.50
CA GLU A 247 9.40 7.29 -10.60
C GLU A 247 9.20 8.71 -11.11
N THR A 248 9.49 8.98 -12.39
CA THR A 248 9.27 10.31 -12.98
C THR A 248 7.80 10.74 -12.91
N ALA A 249 6.84 9.80 -13.07
CA ALA A 249 5.42 10.10 -12.93
C ALA A 249 5.04 10.50 -11.49
N PHE A 250 5.63 9.86 -10.48
CA PHE A 250 5.47 10.26 -9.08
C PHE A 250 6.16 11.58 -8.78
N ASP A 251 7.37 11.81 -9.30
CA ASP A 251 8.08 13.07 -9.13
C ASP A 251 7.30 14.23 -9.74
N ASN A 252 6.66 14.03 -10.89
CA ASN A 252 5.82 15.03 -11.55
C ASN A 252 4.45 15.25 -10.89
N SER A 253 4.11 14.52 -9.83
CA SER A 253 2.81 14.63 -9.17
C SER A 253 2.56 16.03 -8.61
N HIS A 254 3.60 16.71 -8.12
CA HIS A 254 3.50 18.10 -7.63
C HIS A 254 3.13 19.10 -8.74
N ARG A 255 3.47 18.81 -10.00
CA ARG A 255 3.28 19.71 -11.14
C ARG A 255 1.93 19.51 -11.80
N PHE A 256 1.49 18.26 -11.96
CA PHE A 256 0.23 17.93 -12.65
C PHE A 256 -0.93 17.59 -11.70
N GLY A 257 -0.64 17.41 -10.40
CA GLY A 257 -1.55 16.90 -9.38
C GLY A 257 -1.84 15.41 -9.56
N ILE A 258 -1.93 14.62 -8.48
CA ILE A 258 -2.30 13.20 -8.59
C ILE A 258 -3.72 12.96 -8.09
N SER A 259 -4.56 12.37 -8.95
CA SER A 259 -5.82 11.82 -8.46
C SER A 259 -5.55 10.51 -7.72
N ILE A 260 -6.44 10.13 -6.81
CA ILE A 260 -6.39 8.81 -6.14
C ILE A 260 -6.30 7.69 -7.19
N LYS A 261 -7.04 7.82 -8.29
CA LYS A 261 -7.04 6.86 -9.39
C LYS A 261 -5.66 6.73 -10.06
N VAL A 262 -5.00 7.85 -10.37
CA VAL A 262 -3.64 7.82 -10.97
C VAL A 262 -2.64 7.23 -9.99
N ASN A 263 -2.70 7.62 -8.72
CA ASN A 263 -1.83 7.07 -7.68
C ASN A 263 -1.96 5.54 -7.58
N GLN A 264 -3.20 5.03 -7.54
CA GLN A 264 -3.45 3.59 -7.55
C GLN A 264 -2.91 2.92 -8.81
N SER A 265 -3.11 3.51 -9.99
CA SER A 265 -2.56 2.98 -11.25
C SER A 265 -1.04 2.88 -11.21
N LEU A 266 -0.33 3.93 -10.78
CA LEU A 266 1.13 3.92 -10.69
C LEU A 266 1.65 2.93 -9.64
N LEU A 267 1.04 2.88 -8.46
CA LEU A 267 1.39 1.91 -7.42
C LEU A 267 1.20 0.47 -7.90
N ARG A 268 0.11 0.21 -8.62
CA ARG A 268 -0.16 -1.09 -9.21
C ARG A 268 0.85 -1.44 -10.30
N MET A 269 1.14 -0.51 -11.21
CA MET A 269 2.15 -0.73 -12.25
C MET A 269 3.51 -1.07 -11.63
N ARG A 270 3.90 -0.39 -10.55
CA ARG A 270 5.12 -0.70 -9.79
C ARG A 270 5.10 -2.13 -9.24
N GLN A 271 4.01 -2.55 -8.59
CA GLN A 271 3.87 -3.93 -8.08
C GLN A 271 3.93 -4.97 -9.21
N GLN A 272 3.31 -4.68 -10.35
CA GLN A 272 3.33 -5.56 -11.52
C GLN A 272 4.72 -5.63 -12.14
N LEU A 273 5.48 -4.54 -12.22
CA LEU A 273 6.87 -4.54 -12.65
C LEU A 273 7.77 -5.33 -11.70
N GLU A 274 7.65 -5.13 -10.38
CA GLU A 274 8.37 -5.94 -9.39
C GLU A 274 8.10 -7.44 -9.61
N ARG A 275 6.83 -7.78 -9.82
CA ARG A 275 6.38 -9.15 -10.09
C ARG A 275 6.94 -9.71 -11.40
N ILE A 276 6.93 -8.92 -12.48
CA ILE A 276 7.51 -9.29 -13.76
C ILE A 276 8.99 -9.63 -13.57
N ARG A 277 9.77 -8.77 -12.91
CA ARG A 277 11.20 -9.01 -12.69
C ARG A 277 11.47 -10.29 -11.90
N GLU A 278 10.74 -10.50 -10.81
CA GLU A 278 10.88 -11.69 -9.97
C GLU A 278 10.56 -12.96 -10.77
N ILE A 279 9.44 -12.98 -11.49
CA ILE A 279 9.02 -14.17 -12.24
C ILE A 279 9.87 -14.41 -13.50
N LEU A 280 10.33 -13.36 -14.17
CA LEU A 280 11.21 -13.46 -15.33
C LEU A 280 12.52 -14.21 -14.99
N SER A 281 12.99 -14.11 -13.74
CA SER A 281 14.20 -14.83 -13.28
C SER A 281 14.06 -16.36 -13.34
N PHE A 282 12.83 -16.89 -13.33
CA PHE A 282 12.55 -18.32 -13.47
C PHE A 282 12.54 -18.78 -14.92
N LEU A 283 12.56 -17.90 -15.92
CA LEU A 283 12.72 -18.29 -17.32
C LEU A 283 14.17 -18.66 -17.67
N VAL A 284 15.12 -18.25 -16.83
CA VAL A 284 16.56 -18.36 -17.09
C VAL A 284 17.15 -19.59 -16.43
N ILE A 285 17.97 -20.38 -17.13
CA ILE A 285 18.79 -21.47 -16.58
C ILE A 285 20.13 -21.48 -17.31
N ASP A 286 21.22 -21.29 -16.56
CA ASP A 286 22.59 -21.37 -17.10
C ASP A 286 23.25 -22.71 -16.80
N HIS A 287 22.93 -23.30 -15.65
CA HIS A 287 23.43 -24.61 -15.23
C HIS A 287 22.29 -25.56 -14.88
N ALA A 288 22.40 -26.83 -15.32
CA ALA A 288 21.35 -27.83 -15.09
C ALA A 288 21.04 -28.06 -13.60
N ASP A 289 22.05 -27.91 -12.73
CA ASP A 289 21.91 -28.09 -11.27
C ASP A 289 20.99 -27.04 -10.62
N GLU A 290 20.79 -25.89 -11.27
CA GLU A 290 19.95 -24.80 -10.76
C GLU A 290 18.45 -25.08 -10.94
N LYS A 291 18.07 -25.96 -11.87
CA LYS A 291 16.65 -26.26 -12.19
C LYS A 291 15.84 -26.62 -10.94
N ARG A 292 16.41 -27.45 -10.07
CA ARG A 292 15.77 -27.86 -8.80
C ARG A 292 15.64 -26.68 -7.85
N GLN A 293 16.71 -25.92 -7.65
CA GLN A 293 16.71 -24.77 -6.75
C GLN A 293 15.69 -23.71 -7.20
N LYS A 294 15.64 -23.41 -8.50
CA LYS A 294 14.67 -22.47 -9.06
C LYS A 294 13.22 -22.96 -8.96
N THR A 295 12.98 -24.27 -9.14
CA THR A 295 11.65 -24.84 -8.94
C THR A 295 11.17 -24.70 -7.49
N ILE A 296 12.04 -25.01 -6.52
CA ILE A 296 11.75 -24.81 -5.09
C ILE A 296 11.49 -23.34 -4.80
N ALA A 297 12.36 -22.45 -5.30
CA ALA A 297 12.22 -21.01 -5.12
C ALA A 297 10.89 -20.50 -5.69
N LEU A 298 10.48 -20.93 -6.89
CA LEU A 298 9.18 -20.59 -7.47
C LEU A 298 8.03 -21.02 -6.53
N GLY A 299 8.05 -22.26 -6.02
CA GLY A 299 7.05 -22.73 -5.07
C GLY A 299 6.96 -21.86 -3.81
N THR A 300 8.11 -21.49 -3.23
CA THR A 300 8.16 -20.59 -2.07
C THR A 300 7.67 -19.17 -2.38
N THR A 301 8.00 -18.65 -3.57
CA THR A 301 7.52 -17.35 -4.07
C THR A 301 6.00 -17.35 -4.23
N LEU A 302 5.40 -18.39 -4.81
CA LEU A 302 3.94 -18.51 -4.97
C LEU A 302 3.21 -18.63 -3.63
N ILE A 303 3.77 -19.37 -2.66
CA ILE A 303 3.28 -19.40 -1.27
C ILE A 303 3.35 -18.00 -0.65
N GLY A 304 4.44 -17.28 -0.90
CA GLY A 304 4.64 -15.89 -0.49
C GLY A 304 3.54 -14.96 -1.00
N TYR A 305 3.25 -15.00 -2.30
CA TYR A 305 2.18 -14.21 -2.90
C TYR A 305 0.81 -14.53 -2.31
N ASN A 306 0.50 -15.83 -2.15
CA ASN A 306 -0.79 -16.24 -1.62
C ASN A 306 -0.99 -15.82 -0.17
N SER A 307 0.04 -15.97 0.68
CA SER A 307 -0.06 -15.65 2.11
C SER A 307 -0.18 -14.14 2.35
N ARG A 308 0.50 -13.31 1.54
CA ARG A 308 0.53 -11.85 1.74
C ARG A 308 -0.61 -11.08 1.05
N LYS A 309 -1.52 -11.76 0.34
CA LYS A 309 -2.56 -11.13 -0.49
C LYS A 309 -3.54 -10.22 0.26
N SER A 310 -3.81 -10.50 1.52
CA SER A 310 -4.78 -9.75 2.36
C SER A 310 -4.14 -8.64 3.19
N ASN A 311 -2.89 -8.22 2.89
CA ASN A 311 -2.21 -7.19 3.67
C ASN A 311 -2.79 -5.78 3.41
N ILE A 312 -3.80 -5.41 4.20
CA ILE A 312 -4.47 -4.10 4.17
C ILE A 312 -3.54 -2.97 4.61
N ARG A 313 -2.65 -3.22 5.58
CA ARG A 313 -1.76 -2.18 6.14
C ARG A 313 -0.81 -1.64 5.08
N LYS A 314 -0.22 -2.52 4.26
CA LYS A 314 0.65 -2.13 3.14
C LYS A 314 -0.13 -1.26 2.14
N LEU A 315 -1.35 -1.68 1.77
CA LEU A 315 -2.20 -0.93 0.85
C LEU A 315 -2.52 0.48 1.35
N VAL A 316 -3.01 0.60 2.59
CA VAL A 316 -3.39 1.90 3.16
C VAL A 316 -2.17 2.81 3.30
N GLY A 317 -1.04 2.29 3.80
CA GLY A 317 0.19 3.06 3.95
C GLY A 317 0.68 3.66 2.64
N GLN A 318 0.83 2.83 1.59
CA GLN A 318 1.32 3.28 0.28
C GLN A 318 0.35 4.25 -0.40
N SER A 319 -0.97 4.02 -0.26
CA SER A 319 -1.99 4.83 -0.94
C SER A 319 -2.22 6.19 -0.28
N THR A 320 -2.13 6.26 1.05
CA THR A 320 -2.45 7.48 1.81
C THR A 320 -1.26 8.41 1.98
N GLN A 321 -0.03 7.89 1.97
CA GLN A 321 1.17 8.70 2.18
C GLN A 321 1.34 9.78 1.11
N LEU A 322 1.19 9.43 -0.17
CA LEU A 322 1.31 10.40 -1.27
C LEU A 322 0.17 11.42 -1.30
N LEU A 323 -1.06 10.99 -1.00
CA LEU A 323 -2.20 11.91 -0.88
C LEU A 323 -2.01 12.87 0.30
N ALA A 324 -1.54 12.36 1.43
CA ALA A 324 -1.22 13.18 2.59
C ALA A 324 -0.10 14.18 2.26
N TYR A 325 0.92 13.75 1.51
CA TYR A 325 1.98 14.62 1.01
C TYR A 325 1.42 15.74 0.12
N GLU A 326 0.59 15.42 -0.88
CA GLU A 326 0.00 16.43 -1.76
C GLU A 326 -0.95 17.40 -1.03
N ILE A 327 -1.81 16.88 -0.15
CA ILE A 327 -2.67 17.72 0.69
C ILE A 327 -1.83 18.65 1.55
N THR A 328 -0.77 18.12 2.17
CA THR A 328 0.15 18.92 2.99
C THR A 328 0.83 19.98 2.15
N HIS A 329 1.34 19.62 0.97
CA HIS A 329 2.05 20.54 0.09
C HIS A 329 1.15 21.66 -0.46
N HIS A 330 -0.07 21.33 -0.90
CA HIS A 330 -1.04 22.34 -1.33
C HIS A 330 -1.49 23.24 -0.15
N THR A 331 -1.68 22.66 1.04
CA THR A 331 -1.99 23.43 2.25
C THR A 331 -0.80 24.30 2.67
N ALA A 332 0.45 23.88 2.44
CA ALA A 332 1.64 24.66 2.72
C ALA A 332 1.71 25.93 1.86
N GLN A 333 1.44 25.83 0.55
CA GLN A 333 1.38 26.99 -0.35
C GLN A 333 0.34 28.02 0.11
N THR A 334 -0.83 27.58 0.58
CA THR A 334 -1.84 28.49 1.16
C THR A 334 -1.46 29.03 2.54
N GLY A 335 -0.66 28.27 3.30
CA GLY A 335 -0.15 28.62 4.62
C GLY A 335 0.98 29.67 4.63
N GLU A 336 1.80 29.73 3.57
CA GLU A 336 2.88 30.71 3.43
C GLU A 336 2.37 32.16 3.52
N HIS A 337 1.17 32.44 3.01
CA HIS A 337 0.55 33.76 3.11
C HIS A 337 0.25 34.21 4.56
N TYR A 338 0.25 33.29 5.52
CA TYR A 338 0.12 33.58 6.95
C TYR A 338 1.47 33.78 7.67
N ILE A 339 2.59 33.69 6.95
CA ILE A 339 3.94 33.92 7.48
C ILE A 339 4.48 35.21 6.87
N THR A 340 4.62 36.25 7.69
CA THR A 340 5.17 37.54 7.25
C THR A 340 6.70 37.50 7.20
N SER A 341 7.26 37.91 6.07
CA SER A 341 8.69 38.02 5.82
C SER A 341 9.19 39.46 5.95
N SER A 342 8.35 40.44 5.61
CA SER A 342 8.71 41.87 5.58
C SER A 342 7.96 42.71 6.63
N LYS A 343 8.45 43.94 6.90
CA LYS A 343 7.75 44.91 7.75
C LYS A 343 6.40 45.34 7.16
N GLN A 344 6.29 45.41 5.83
CA GLN A 344 5.05 45.79 5.16
C GLN A 344 3.98 44.70 5.29
N GLU A 345 4.37 43.44 5.12
CA GLU A 345 3.48 42.29 5.35
C GLU A 345 3.00 42.21 6.80
N TYR A 346 3.86 42.53 7.77
CA TYR A 346 3.49 42.57 9.18
C TYR A 346 2.35 43.56 9.46
N TRP A 347 2.44 44.78 8.90
CA TRP A 347 1.38 45.78 9.01
C TRP A 347 0.12 45.42 8.23
N LYS A 348 0.26 44.78 7.07
CA LYS A 348 -0.88 44.26 6.30
C LYS A 348 -1.63 43.18 7.07
N MET A 349 -0.90 42.26 7.72
CA MET A 349 -1.47 41.22 8.56
C MET A 349 -2.21 41.81 9.76
N PHE A 350 -1.63 42.82 10.42
CA PHE A 350 -2.31 43.54 11.50
C PHE A 350 -3.64 44.13 11.04
N ARG A 351 -3.68 44.86 9.91
CA ARG A 351 -4.92 45.44 9.38
C ARG A 351 -5.97 44.39 9.02
N SER A 352 -5.55 43.30 8.39
CA SER A 352 -6.45 42.17 8.08
C SER A 352 -6.97 41.49 9.36
N ALA A 353 -6.14 41.38 10.39
CA ALA A 353 -6.54 40.85 11.69
C ALA A 353 -7.48 41.77 12.46
N CYS A 354 -7.32 43.08 12.35
CA CYS A 354 -8.29 44.05 12.85
C CYS A 354 -9.68 43.83 12.23
N GLY A 355 -9.76 43.58 10.91
CA GLY A 355 -11.01 43.22 10.23
C GLY A 355 -11.62 41.93 10.78
N GLY A 356 -10.79 40.92 11.06
CA GLY A 356 -11.24 39.69 11.72
C GLY A 356 -11.79 39.95 13.12
N GLY A 357 -11.10 40.78 13.90
CA GLY A 357 -11.53 41.21 15.24
C GLY A 357 -12.88 41.94 15.24
N LEU A 358 -13.12 42.79 14.25
CA LEU A 358 -14.41 43.49 14.08
C LEU A 358 -15.55 42.49 13.89
N ILE A 359 -15.37 41.51 12.99
CA ILE A 359 -16.39 40.49 12.72
C ILE A 359 -16.61 39.62 13.97
N VAL A 360 -15.55 39.19 14.65
CA VAL A 360 -15.67 38.43 15.91
C VAL A 360 -16.40 39.23 16.98
N GLY A 361 -16.13 40.53 17.09
CA GLY A 361 -16.83 41.42 18.01
C GLY A 361 -18.33 41.48 17.76
N VAL A 362 -18.75 41.55 16.50
CA VAL A 362 -20.16 41.47 16.08
C VAL A 362 -20.75 40.09 16.38
N MET A 363 -20.04 39.02 16.05
CA MET A 363 -20.48 37.63 16.30
C MET A 363 -20.75 37.39 17.79
N CYS A 364 -19.97 38.00 18.69
CA CYS A 364 -20.17 37.90 20.13
C CYS A 364 -21.51 38.52 20.55
N ILE A 365 -21.85 39.69 19.99
CA ILE A 365 -23.13 40.35 20.27
C ILE A 365 -24.30 39.57 19.69
N VAL A 366 -24.18 39.08 18.45
CA VAL A 366 -25.20 38.21 17.84
C VAL A 366 -25.39 36.94 18.67
N LYS A 367 -24.30 36.31 19.14
CA LYS A 367 -24.38 35.14 20.03
C LYS A 367 -25.12 35.46 21.33
N LEU A 368 -24.85 36.60 21.96
CA LEU A 368 -25.57 37.04 23.15
C LEU A 368 -27.06 37.23 22.88
N LEU A 369 -27.43 37.82 21.74
CA LEU A 369 -28.83 37.99 21.34
C LEU A 369 -29.52 36.66 21.05
N LEU A 370 -28.86 35.75 20.31
CA LEU A 370 -29.37 34.40 20.03
C LEU A 370 -29.54 33.57 21.30
N GLY A 371 -28.72 33.80 22.32
CA GLY A 371 -28.86 33.17 23.64
C GLY A 371 -30.11 33.60 24.41
N LYS A 372 -30.72 34.74 24.05
CA LYS A 372 -31.95 35.25 24.67
C LYS A 372 -33.23 34.76 23.97
N ILE A 373 -33.11 34.10 22.83
CA ILE A 373 -34.26 33.54 22.12
C ILE A 373 -34.70 32.27 22.86
N HIS A 374 -35.97 32.16 23.25
CA HIS A 374 -36.50 30.92 23.82
C HIS A 374 -36.51 29.82 22.75
N SER A 375 -35.56 28.89 22.83
CA SER A 375 -35.45 27.74 21.95
C SER A 375 -35.13 26.47 22.74
N SER A 376 -35.29 25.31 22.11
CA SER A 376 -34.79 24.05 22.69
C SER A 376 -33.26 24.04 22.71
N GLU A 377 -32.64 23.15 23.50
CA GLU A 377 -31.18 22.99 23.53
C GLU A 377 -30.60 22.73 22.13
N PHE A 378 -31.31 21.93 21.32
CA PHE A 378 -30.96 21.69 19.92
C PHE A 378 -31.06 22.97 19.08
N GLY A 379 -32.12 23.78 19.27
CA GLY A 379 -32.28 25.05 18.57
C GLY A 379 -31.18 26.06 18.90
N HIS A 380 -30.75 26.16 20.16
CA HIS A 380 -29.60 26.98 20.55
C HIS A 380 -28.29 26.47 19.93
N ALA A 381 -28.04 25.16 19.94
CA ALA A 381 -26.88 24.57 19.29
C ALA A 381 -26.84 24.89 17.79
N PHE A 382 -28.00 24.81 17.11
CA PHE A 382 -28.14 25.17 15.71
C PHE A 382 -27.89 26.67 15.45
N LEU A 383 -28.53 27.56 16.21
CA LEU A 383 -28.39 29.01 16.06
C LEU A 383 -26.95 29.49 16.32
N TYR A 384 -26.28 28.93 17.33
CA TYR A 384 -24.87 29.23 17.57
C TYR A 384 -24.00 28.72 16.43
N SER A 385 -24.22 27.49 15.95
CA SER A 385 -23.49 26.93 14.81
C SER A 385 -23.65 27.79 13.55
N MET A 386 -24.86 28.28 13.28
CA MET A 386 -25.14 29.19 12.17
C MET A 386 -24.41 30.53 12.31
N ASN A 387 -24.41 31.13 13.51
CA ASN A 387 -23.66 32.37 13.77
C ASN A 387 -22.16 32.20 13.51
N TYR A 388 -21.57 31.08 13.97
CA TYR A 388 -20.16 30.77 13.70
C TYR A 388 -19.90 30.52 12.21
N ALA A 389 -20.75 29.75 11.53
CA ALA A 389 -20.59 29.45 10.10
C ALA A 389 -20.65 30.72 9.24
N ILE A 390 -21.64 31.60 9.47
CA ILE A 390 -21.79 32.87 8.77
C ILE A 390 -20.59 33.78 9.06
N GLY A 391 -20.23 33.93 10.34
CA GLY A 391 -19.11 34.78 10.74
C GLY A 391 -17.77 34.35 10.14
N PHE A 392 -17.46 33.04 10.16
CA PHE A 392 -16.24 32.52 9.53
C PHE A 392 -16.27 32.64 8.01
N THR A 393 -17.44 32.50 7.37
CA THR A 393 -17.59 32.73 5.93
C THR A 393 -17.31 34.19 5.58
N PHE A 394 -17.80 35.16 6.35
CA PHE A 394 -17.48 36.57 6.15
C PHE A 394 -15.99 36.87 6.35
N ILE A 395 -15.37 36.32 7.39
CA ILE A 395 -13.91 36.45 7.61
C ILE A 395 -13.15 35.93 6.38
N TYR A 396 -13.55 34.77 5.84
CA TYR A 396 -12.94 34.20 4.65
C TYR A 396 -13.14 35.05 3.40
N LEU A 397 -14.37 35.45 3.09
CA LEU A 397 -14.71 36.21 1.87
C LEU A 397 -14.06 37.60 1.84
N LEU A 398 -13.93 38.25 3.01
CA LEU A 398 -13.29 39.57 3.12
C LEU A 398 -11.75 39.49 3.22
N GLY A 399 -11.17 38.29 3.19
CA GLY A 399 -9.73 38.09 3.35
C GLY A 399 -9.21 38.57 4.71
N ALA A 400 -10.05 38.53 5.74
CA ALA A 400 -9.71 38.90 7.11
C ALA A 400 -8.93 37.77 7.80
N THR A 401 -7.99 38.13 8.67
CA THR A 401 -7.10 37.17 9.33
C THR A 401 -7.63 36.84 10.72
N LEU A 402 -7.67 35.55 11.06
CA LEU A 402 -8.01 35.08 12.40
C LEU A 402 -6.87 34.25 12.96
N ALA A 403 -6.36 34.65 14.13
CA ALA A 403 -5.20 34.01 14.75
C ALA A 403 -5.43 32.52 15.03
N THR A 404 -6.64 32.12 15.41
CA THR A 404 -6.98 30.72 15.73
C THR A 404 -6.95 29.79 14.53
N LYS A 405 -7.02 30.31 13.29
CA LYS A 405 -6.89 29.53 12.06
C LYS A 405 -5.42 29.30 11.67
N GLN A 406 -4.52 30.18 12.10
CA GLN A 406 -3.13 30.19 11.65
C GLN A 406 -2.32 28.96 12.05
N PRO A 407 -2.38 28.42 13.29
CA PRO A 407 -1.60 27.24 13.66
C PRO A 407 -1.86 26.02 12.76
N ALA A 408 -3.12 25.76 12.43
CA ALA A 408 -3.50 24.65 11.55
C ALA A 408 -3.01 24.87 10.11
N MET A 409 -3.13 26.10 9.59
CA MET A 409 -2.76 26.44 8.20
C MET A 409 -1.25 26.55 7.99
N THR A 410 -0.48 26.87 9.04
CA THR A 410 0.99 27.05 8.96
C THR A 410 1.77 25.78 9.33
N ALA A 411 1.12 24.77 9.90
CA ALA A 411 1.73 23.49 10.23
C ALA A 411 2.29 22.77 8.99
N SER A 412 1.55 22.80 7.88
CA SER A 412 1.98 22.23 6.59
C SER A 412 3.22 22.92 6.03
N ALA A 413 3.28 24.25 6.10
CA ALA A 413 4.45 25.03 5.68
C ALA A 413 5.69 24.71 6.54
N LEU A 414 5.48 24.48 7.85
CA LEU A 414 6.54 24.05 8.76
C LEU A 414 7.06 22.64 8.43
N VAL A 415 6.16 21.69 8.15
CA VAL A 415 6.51 20.32 7.75
C VAL A 415 7.28 20.32 6.43
N ASN A 416 6.79 21.05 5.42
CA ASN A 416 7.49 21.19 4.13
C ASN A 416 8.90 21.76 4.29
N ALA A 417 9.09 22.77 5.14
CA ALA A 417 10.41 23.34 5.38
C ALA A 417 11.36 22.38 6.11
N ILE A 418 10.83 21.52 6.98
CA ILE A 418 11.60 20.43 7.61
C ILE A 418 12.00 19.40 6.55
N GLU A 419 11.06 18.97 5.70
CA GLU A 419 11.30 17.95 4.66
C GLU A 419 12.29 18.44 3.60
N GLN A 420 12.10 19.64 3.03
CA GLN A 420 13.06 20.24 2.09
C GLN A 420 14.44 20.41 2.73
N GLY A 421 14.48 20.78 4.01
CA GLY A 421 15.71 20.85 4.79
C GLY A 421 16.39 19.49 4.95
N ILE A 422 15.65 18.37 5.00
CA ILE A 422 16.21 17.01 5.08
C ILE A 422 16.81 16.56 3.74
N SER A 423 16.24 17.00 2.61
CA SER A 423 16.68 16.65 1.25
C SER A 423 17.97 17.35 0.81
N GLU A 424 18.27 18.55 1.32
CA GLU A 424 19.53 19.25 1.06
C GLU A 424 20.67 18.61 1.88
N GLN A 425 21.65 17.96 1.22
CA GLN A 425 22.88 17.43 1.82
C GLN A 425 23.83 18.55 2.32
N GLY A 426 23.35 19.39 3.24
CA GLY A 426 24.09 20.48 3.86
C GLY A 426 24.31 20.27 5.36
N ASP A 427 25.34 20.94 5.89
CA ASP A 427 25.74 20.91 7.30
C ASP A 427 24.54 21.05 8.25
N SER A 428 24.44 20.13 9.21
CA SER A 428 23.34 20.01 10.18
C SER A 428 23.02 21.33 10.90
N LYS A 429 24.01 22.19 11.11
CA LYS A 429 23.88 23.49 11.78
C LYS A 429 23.07 24.50 10.95
N HIS A 430 23.18 24.45 9.62
CA HIS A 430 22.47 25.36 8.71
C HIS A 430 20.96 25.02 8.63
N ARG A 431 20.60 23.74 8.78
CA ARG A 431 19.20 23.27 8.82
C ARG A 431 18.43 23.83 10.02
N TYR A 432 18.98 23.70 11.23
CA TYR A 432 18.32 24.22 12.44
C TYR A 432 18.19 25.74 12.44
N TRP A 433 19.15 26.44 11.83
CA TRP A 433 19.06 27.89 11.68
C TRP A 433 17.89 28.28 10.77
N LYS A 434 17.81 27.72 9.55
CA LYS A 434 16.71 28.02 8.59
C LYS A 434 15.34 27.73 9.22
N PHE A 435 15.23 26.62 9.95
CA PHE A 435 14.03 26.26 10.70
C PHE A 435 13.69 27.29 11.79
N ALA A 436 14.68 27.69 12.60
CA ALA A 436 14.48 28.65 13.68
C ALA A 436 14.02 30.02 13.15
N GLU A 437 14.53 30.46 11.99
CA GLU A 437 14.08 31.69 11.34
C GLU A 437 12.62 31.59 10.88
N LEU A 438 12.25 30.49 10.21
CA LEU A 438 10.87 30.25 9.79
C LEU A 438 9.93 30.23 11.00
N PHE A 439 10.32 29.52 12.07
CA PHE A 439 9.55 29.44 13.31
C PHE A 439 9.39 30.82 13.97
N ALA A 440 10.46 31.64 14.01
CA ALA A 440 10.41 32.98 14.55
C ALA A 440 9.48 33.90 13.73
N ARG A 441 9.52 33.82 12.38
CA ARG A 441 8.60 34.56 11.50
C ARG A 441 7.16 34.13 11.70
N LEU A 442 6.91 32.83 11.85
CA LEU A 442 5.59 32.26 12.11
C LEU A 442 5.04 32.75 13.46
N PHE A 443 5.83 32.66 14.53
CA PHE A 443 5.44 33.15 15.85
C PHE A 443 5.12 34.64 15.84
N ARG A 444 5.98 35.45 15.19
CA ARG A 444 5.76 36.90 15.04
C ARG A 444 4.44 37.21 14.31
N SER A 445 4.13 36.43 13.28
CA SER A 445 2.92 36.58 12.45
C SER A 445 1.65 36.19 13.21
N GLN A 446 1.71 35.10 13.99
CA GLN A 446 0.61 34.68 14.86
C GLN A 446 0.36 35.69 15.98
N PHE A 447 1.43 36.21 16.58
CA PHE A 447 1.32 37.20 17.64
C PHE A 447 0.62 38.47 17.16
N ILE A 448 1.01 39.04 16.02
CA ILE A 448 0.38 40.27 15.53
C ILE A 448 -1.06 40.08 15.09
N ALA A 449 -1.39 38.92 14.54
CA ALA A 449 -2.77 38.59 14.20
C ALA A 449 -3.63 38.46 15.46
N PHE A 450 -3.12 37.81 16.51
CA PHE A 450 -3.79 37.73 17.81
C PHE A 450 -4.04 39.11 18.40
N ILE A 451 -3.02 39.97 18.42
CA ILE A 451 -3.13 41.35 18.90
C ILE A 451 -4.18 42.13 18.08
N GLY A 452 -4.16 42.04 16.75
CA GLY A 452 -5.14 42.70 15.89
C GLY A 452 -6.58 42.24 16.15
N ASN A 453 -6.79 40.93 16.33
CA ASN A 453 -8.10 40.40 16.69
C ASN A 453 -8.57 40.93 18.05
N VAL A 454 -7.74 40.85 19.09
CA VAL A 454 -8.07 41.27 20.47
C VAL A 454 -8.32 42.77 20.57
N VAL A 455 -7.41 43.59 20.05
CA VAL A 455 -7.47 45.05 20.15
C VAL A 455 -8.73 45.62 19.49
N VAL A 456 -9.31 44.94 18.50
CA VAL A 456 -10.54 45.39 17.84
C VAL A 456 -11.78 44.70 18.40
N ALA A 457 -11.74 43.40 18.67
CA ALA A 457 -12.91 42.66 19.14
C ALA A 457 -13.48 43.21 20.45
N PHE A 458 -12.61 43.49 21.44
CA PHE A 458 -13.06 44.00 22.74
C PHE A 458 -13.72 45.38 22.64
N PRO A 459 -13.07 46.42 22.06
CA PRO A 459 -13.71 47.72 21.89
C PRO A 459 -14.95 47.66 20.99
N MET A 460 -14.93 46.84 19.94
CA MET A 460 -16.09 46.72 19.05
C MET A 460 -17.30 46.13 19.77
N SER A 461 -17.11 45.06 20.54
CA SER A 461 -18.20 44.51 21.36
C SER A 461 -18.69 45.51 22.40
N LEU A 462 -17.79 46.22 23.10
CA LEU A 462 -18.18 47.26 24.06
C LEU A 462 -18.96 48.40 23.39
N PHE A 463 -18.49 48.87 22.23
CA PHE A 463 -19.15 49.89 21.44
C PHE A 463 -20.56 49.45 21.03
N LEU A 464 -20.72 48.23 20.53
CA LEU A 464 -22.02 47.69 20.16
C LEU A 464 -22.96 47.56 21.35
N VAL A 465 -22.48 47.07 22.51
CA VAL A 465 -23.29 47.03 23.73
C VAL A 465 -23.75 48.43 24.12
N TRP A 466 -22.84 49.40 24.10
CA TRP A 466 -23.16 50.79 24.42
C TRP A 466 -24.18 51.40 23.44
N VAL A 467 -24.00 51.21 22.13
CA VAL A 467 -24.96 51.67 21.11
C VAL A 467 -26.34 51.06 21.32
N ILE A 468 -26.40 49.75 21.58
CA ILE A 468 -27.68 49.08 21.79
C ILE A 468 -28.34 49.55 23.10
N GLN A 469 -27.55 49.78 24.15
CA GLN A 469 -28.05 50.34 25.40
C GLN A 469 -28.64 51.73 25.20
N GLN A 470 -28.02 52.60 24.40
CA GLN A 470 -28.55 53.94 24.13
C GLN A 470 -29.82 53.90 23.29
N LEU A 471 -29.87 53.03 22.27
CA LEU A 471 -31.00 52.95 21.35
C LEU A 471 -32.23 52.25 21.96
N PHE A 472 -32.01 51.19 22.73
CA PHE A 472 -33.09 50.33 23.24
C PHE A 472 -33.31 50.45 24.74
N GLN A 473 -32.50 51.23 25.47
CA GLN A 473 -32.52 51.37 26.93
C GLN A 473 -32.42 50.03 27.69
N VAL A 474 -31.96 48.97 27.02
CA VAL A 474 -31.77 47.63 27.57
C VAL A 474 -30.28 47.32 27.60
N ASN A 475 -29.76 47.02 28.79
CA ASN A 475 -28.40 46.51 28.91
C ASN A 475 -28.37 45.03 28.54
N ILE A 476 -27.90 44.73 27.32
CA ILE A 476 -27.83 43.34 26.84
C ILE A 476 -26.85 42.50 27.66
N ALA A 477 -25.81 43.13 28.23
CA ALA A 477 -24.80 42.49 29.04
C ALA A 477 -25.21 42.34 30.53
N SER A 478 -26.26 43.05 30.99
CA SER A 478 -26.75 42.85 32.36
C SER A 478 -27.44 41.50 32.45
N ALA A 479 -26.90 40.65 33.31
CA ALA A 479 -27.46 39.37 33.70
C ALA A 479 -28.82 39.56 34.40
N LYS A 480 -29.90 39.60 33.63
CA LYS A 480 -31.20 39.12 34.09
C LYS A 480 -31.46 37.82 33.37
N TRP A 481 -31.21 36.76 34.12
CA TRP A 481 -31.44 35.35 33.79
C TRP A 481 -32.94 35.07 33.82
#